data_AF-A0A527GD45-F1
#
_entry.id   AF-A0A527GD45-F1
#
_cell.length_a   1.000
_cell.length_b   1.000
_cell.length_c   1.000
_cell.angle_alpha   90.00
_cell.angle_beta   90.00
_cell.angle_gamma   90.00
#
_symmetry.space_group_name_H-M   'P 1'
#
loop_
_entity.id
_entity.type
_entity.pdbx_description
1 polymer ?
#
loop_
_entity_poly.entity_id
_entity_poly.type
_entity_poly.pdbx_seq_one_letter_code
_entity_poly.pdbx_strand_id
1 'polypeptide(L)' 'APGASKIEIFEAKKDINGNRKSLGYAFDQKYQAAIPAGDYAVVSEKPDNSSKEGNVTVKAGERAELTVQ' A
#
# COMPACT_ATOMS: atom_id res chain seq x y z
N ALA A 1 1.10 9.65 -2.27
CA ALA A 1 -0.18 9.80 -2.98
C ALA A 1 -0.71 11.22 -2.74
N PRO A 2 -0.59 12.14 -3.71
CA PRO A 2 -1.05 13.50 -3.54
C PRO A 2 -2.54 13.56 -3.20
N GLY A 3 -2.91 14.31 -2.16
CA GLY A 3 -4.32 14.44 -1.73
C GLY A 3 -4.87 13.24 -0.97
N ALA A 4 -4.07 12.22 -0.66
CA ALA A 4 -4.52 11.10 0.18
C ALA A 4 -4.68 11.54 1.65
N SER A 5 -5.73 11.06 2.31
CA SER A 5 -5.92 11.12 3.76
C SER A 5 -5.32 9.91 4.45
N LYS A 6 -5.22 8.76 3.76
CA LYS A 6 -4.66 7.52 4.29
C LYS A 6 -3.93 6.74 3.21
N ILE A 7 -2.82 6.11 3.57
CA ILE A 7 -2.13 5.10 2.77
C ILE A 7 -2.06 3.81 3.58
N GLU A 8 -2.38 2.69 2.95
CA GLU A 8 -2.37 1.38 3.58
C GLU A 8 -1.71 0.35 2.65
N ILE A 9 -0.86 -0.51 3.22
CA ILE A 9 -0.14 -1.56 2.49
C ILE A 9 -0.75 -2.91 2.85
N PHE A 10 -1.02 -3.71 1.83
CA PHE A 10 -1.59 -5.03 1.93
C PHE A 10 -0.67 -6.09 1.29
N GLU A 11 -0.70 -7.31 1.81
CA GLU A 11 -0.15 -8.48 1.12
C GLU A 11 -0.84 -8.66 -0.24
N ALA A 12 -0.10 -9.01 -1.30
CA ALA A 12 -0.72 -9.24 -2.61
C ALA A 12 -1.74 -10.39 -2.60
N LYS A 13 -1.48 -11.43 -1.80
CA LYS A 13 -2.32 -12.62 -1.72
C LYS A 13 -3.57 -12.36 -0.89
N LYS A 14 -4.72 -12.72 -1.45
CA LYS A 14 -6.00 -12.75 -0.74
C LYS A 14 -6.15 -14.05 0.03
N ASP A 15 -6.80 -13.99 1.18
CA ASP A 15 -7.28 -15.15 1.91
C ASP A 15 -8.45 -15.83 1.15
N ILE A 16 -8.95 -16.93 1.70
CA ILE A 16 -10.08 -17.69 1.11
C ILE A 16 -11.39 -16.88 1.05
N ASN A 17 -11.49 -15.82 1.86
CA ASN A 17 -12.64 -14.92 1.90
C ASN A 17 -12.48 -13.74 0.93
N GLY A 18 -11.35 -13.66 0.20
CA GLY A 18 -11.04 -12.58 -0.74
C GLY A 18 -10.42 -11.34 -0.10
N ASN A 19 -10.10 -11.37 1.20
CA ASN A 19 -9.53 -10.25 1.93
C ASN A 19 -8.01 -10.28 1.86
N ARG A 20 -7.38 -9.12 1.73
CA ARG A 20 -5.93 -9.00 1.89
C ARG A 20 -5.59 -8.66 3.33
N LYS A 21 -4.47 -9.20 3.81
CA LYS A 21 -3.94 -8.84 5.12
C LYS A 21 -3.27 -7.46 5.05
N SER A 22 -3.69 -6.55 5.91
CA SER A 22 -3.03 -5.25 6.10
C SER A 22 -1.72 -5.44 6.85
N LEU A 23 -0.66 -4.82 6.35
CA LEU A 23 0.69 -4.84 6.91
C LEU A 23 1.00 -3.57 7.70
N GLY A 24 0.31 -2.48 7.39
CA GLY A 24 0.45 -1.20 8.06
C GLY A 24 -0.16 -0.06 7.27
N TYR A 25 -0.48 1.02 7.96
CA TYR A 25 -1.10 2.21 7.39
C TYR A 25 -0.54 3.49 8.02
N ALA A 26 -0.74 4.61 7.33
CA ALA A 26 -0.47 5.94 7.83
C ALA A 26 -1.57 6.92 7.36
N PHE A 27 -1.99 7.81 8.23
CA PHE A 27 -2.88 8.93 7.89
C PHE A 27 -2.08 10.11 7.34
N ASP A 28 -1.42 9.89 6.21
CA ASP A 28 -0.55 10.86 5.55
C ASP A 28 -0.53 10.60 4.04
N GLN A 29 -0.09 11.58 3.27
CA GLN A 29 0.16 11.49 1.83
C GLN A 29 1.46 10.75 1.51
N LYS A 30 2.34 10.57 2.50
CA LYS A 30 3.60 9.83 2.40
C LYS A 30 3.64 8.73 3.45
N TYR A 31 4.05 7.54 3.04
CA TYR A 31 4.25 6.42 3.94
C TYR A 31 5.52 5.67 3.55
N GLN A 32 6.33 5.34 4.56
CA GLN A 32 7.53 4.54 4.41
C GLN A 32 7.50 3.42 5.45
N ALA A 33 7.73 2.19 5.01
CA ALA A 33 7.79 1.02 5.86
C ALA A 33 8.95 0.12 5.43
N ALA A 34 9.60 -0.52 6.41
CA ALA A 34 10.54 -1.59 6.16
C ALA A 34 9.79 -2.92 6.23
N ILE A 35 9.59 -3.54 5.07
CA ILE A 35 8.87 -4.82 4.92
C ILE A 35 9.77 -5.84 4.19
N PRO A 36 9.54 -7.15 4.37
CA PRO A 36 10.26 -8.18 3.65
C PRO A 36 10.16 -8.03 2.12
N ALA A 37 11.00 -8.77 1.39
CA ALA A 37 10.84 -8.89 -0.05
C ALA A 37 9.53 -9.61 -0.39
N GLY A 38 8.83 -9.12 -1.41
CA GLY A 38 7.54 -9.67 -1.82
C GLY A 38 6.71 -8.71 -2.68
N ASP A 39 5.52 -9.17 -3.05
CA ASP A 39 4.53 -8.39 -3.78
C ASP A 39 3.48 -7.82 -2.83
N TYR A 40 3.18 -6.53 -3.03
CA TYR A 40 2.28 -5.78 -2.18
C TYR A 40 1.29 -4.96 -3.00
N ALA A 41 0.12 -4.74 -2.43
CA ALA A 41 -0.85 -3.78 -2.93
C ALA A 41 -0.90 -2.58 -1.97
N VAL A 42 -0.80 -1.38 -2.52
CA VAL A 42 -0.87 -0.13 -1.77
C VAL A 42 -2.16 0.57 -2.15
N VAL A 43 -2.99 0.86 -1.16
CA VAL A 43 -4.23 1.60 -1.34
C VAL A 43 -4.05 2.99 -0.74
N SER A 44 -4.33 4.02 -1.53
CA SER A 44 -4.47 5.39 -1.06
C SER A 44 -5.94 5.78 -1.04
N GLU A 45 -6.40 6.29 0.09
CA GLU A 45 -7.74 6.83 0.29
C GLU A 45 -7.65 8.36 0.35
N LYS A 46 -8.63 9.04 -0.23
CA LYS A 46 -8.79 10.50 -0.21
C LYS A 46 -9.88 10.91 0.80
N PRO A 47 -9.93 12.18 1.21
CA PRO A 47 -10.93 12.67 2.17
C PRO A 47 -12.40 12.47 1.75
N ASP A 48 -12.65 12.28 0.45
CA ASP A 48 -13.97 12.01 -0.12
C ASP A 48 -14.33 10.51 -0.13
N ASN A 49 -13.55 9.68 0.59
CA ASN A 49 -13.62 8.22 0.58
C ASN A 49 -13.37 7.57 -0.79
N SER A 50 -12.85 8.31 -1.77
CA SER A 50 -12.35 7.69 -3.00
C SER A 50 -11.03 6.98 -2.74
N SER A 51 -10.85 5.78 -3.29
CA SER A 51 -9.64 5.00 -3.13
C SER A 51 -9.03 4.59 -4.46
N LYS A 52 -7.70 4.46 -4.45
CA LYS A 52 -6.87 4.06 -5.58
C LYS A 52 -5.90 2.99 -5.12
N GLU A 53 -5.70 1.97 -5.95
CA GLU A 53 -4.77 0.88 -5.69
C GLU A 53 -3.60 0.95 -6.68
N GLY A 54 -2.40 0.67 -6.19
CA GLY A 54 -1.23 0.39 -7.01
C GLY A 54 -0.46 -0.82 -6.46
N ASN A 55 0.21 -1.55 -7.34
CA ASN A 55 1.01 -2.72 -6.98
C ASN A 55 2.49 -2.37 -6.96
N VAL A 56 3.23 -2.97 -6.02
CA VAL A 56 4.68 -2.80 -5.91
C VAL A 56 5.33 -4.11 -5.51
N THR A 57 6.47 -4.40 -6.13
CA THR A 57 7.33 -5.53 -5.77
C THR A 57 8.56 -5.00 -5.07
N VAL A 58 8.80 -5.46 -3.83
CA VAL A 58 10.00 -5.16 -3.06
C VAL A 58 10.98 -6.31 -3.23
N LYS A 59 12.19 -6.01 -3.72
CA LYS A 59 13.28 -6.99 -3.80
C LYS A 59 14.12 -6.93 -2.53
N ALA A 60 14.73 -8.06 -2.17
CA ALA A 60 15.55 -8.15 -0.97
C ALA A 60 16.75 -7.17 -1.06
N GLY A 61 16.91 -6.33 -0.05
CA GLY A 61 17.97 -5.32 0.00
C GLY A 61 17.77 -4.12 -0.93
N GLU A 62 16.65 -4.03 -1.64
CA GLU A 62 16.32 -2.90 -2.52
C GLU A 62 15.19 -2.04 -1.93
N ARG A 63 15.22 -0.75 -2.25
CA ARG A 63 14.12 0.17 -1.98
C ARG A 63 13.18 0.19 -3.18
N ALA A 64 11.89 0.01 -2.92
CA ALA A 64 10.84 0.26 -3.90
C ALA A 64 10.13 1.58 -3.59
N GLU A 65 9.78 2.33 -4.64
CA GLU A 65 9.04 3.59 -4.54
C GLU A 65 7.83 3.53 -5.46
N LEU A 66 6.65 3.87 -4.93
CA LEU A 66 5.38 3.86 -5.67
C LEU A 66 4.65 5.18 -5.42
N THR A 67 4.16 5.80 -6.49
CA THR A 67 3.21 6.92 -6.41
C THR A 67 1.85 6.47 -6.92
N VAL A 68 0.88 6.42 -6.03
CA VAL A 68 -0.54 6.17 -6.35
C VAL A 68 -1.22 7.51 -6.69
N GLN A 69 -1.96 7.57 -7.80
CA GLN A 69 -2.64 8.77 -8.35
C GLN A 69 -4.17 8.70 -8.22
#